data_AF-A0A821HH00-F1
#
_entry.id   AF-A0A821HH00-F1
#
_cell.length_a   1.000
_cell.length_b   1.000
_cell.length_c   1.000
_cell.angle_alpha   90.00
_cell.angle_beta   90.00
_cell.angle_gamma   90.00
#
_symmetry.space_group_name_H-M   'P 1'
#
loop_
_entity.id
_entity.type
_entity.pdbx_description
1 polymer ?
#
loop_
_entity_poly.entity_id
_entity_poly.type
_entity_poly.pdbx_seq_one_letter_code
_entity_poly.pdbx_strand_id
1 'polypeptide(L)'
;FPNSQHVGCFFHYTQAIYRNIQQLGLSSEYVADDEFRNTCRKLMALALMPVSLVLQAYDDLRDSVLESSSTTFDLLKPLFSYFENQWIKNVDIQRWNVYGLHMRTN
;
A
#
# COMPACT_ATOMS: atom_id res chain seq x y z
N PHE A 1 10.02 -8.51 -26.61
CA PHE A 1 8.90 -7.79 -27.25
C PHE A 1 9.08 -6.29 -27.05
N PRO A 2 9.43 -5.52 -28.10
CA PRO A 2 9.86 -4.11 -27.95
C PRO A 2 8.73 -3.11 -27.64
N ASN A 3 7.45 -3.50 -27.71
CA ASN A 3 6.30 -2.62 -27.49
C ASN A 3 5.44 -2.98 -26.26
N SER A 4 5.86 -3.93 -25.41
CA SER A 4 5.10 -4.21 -24.19
C SER A 4 5.41 -3.13 -23.15
N GLN A 5 4.44 -2.26 -22.86
CA GLN A 5 4.50 -1.46 -21.64
C GLN A 5 4.35 -2.40 -20.45
N HIS A 6 5.33 -2.38 -19.55
CA HIS A 6 5.27 -3.15 -18.31
C HIS A 6 4.38 -2.39 -17.33
N VAL A 7 3.08 -2.67 -17.41
CA VAL A 7 2.05 -2.02 -16.59
C VAL A 7 1.90 -2.75 -15.27
N GLY A 8 1.81 -2.01 -14.17
CA GLY A 8 1.52 -2.56 -12.85
C GLY A 8 0.20 -3.31 -12.83
N CYS A 9 0.14 -4.41 -12.08
CA CYS A 9 -1.10 -5.16 -11.86
C CYS A 9 -1.56 -4.92 -10.42
N PHE A 10 -2.78 -4.41 -10.26
CA PHE A 10 -3.37 -4.13 -8.94
C PHE A 10 -3.41 -5.38 -8.06
N PHE A 11 -3.70 -6.54 -8.66
CA PHE A 11 -3.73 -7.81 -7.95
C PHE A 11 -2.36 -8.16 -7.35
N HIS A 12 -1.29 -8.10 -8.14
CA HIS A 12 0.05 -8.42 -7.65
C HIS A 12 0.56 -7.40 -6.62
N TYR A 13 0.23 -6.12 -6.83
CA TYR A 13 0.55 -5.05 -5.87
C TYR A 13 -0.13 -5.28 -4.51
N THR A 14 -1.44 -5.48 -4.48
CA THR A 14 -2.17 -5.72 -3.22
C THR A 14 -1.77 -7.05 -2.58
N GLN A 15 -1.52 -8.09 -3.39
CA GLN A 15 -1.00 -9.37 -2.91
C GLN A 15 0.38 -9.24 -2.26
N ALA A 16 1.29 -8.42 -2.80
CA ALA A 16 2.61 -8.19 -2.21
C ALA A 16 2.53 -7.53 -0.83
N ILE A 17 1.65 -6.53 -0.68
CA ILE A 17 1.37 -5.89 0.62
C ILE A 17 0.79 -6.91 1.60
N TYR A 18 -0.20 -7.70 1.18
CA TYR A 18 -0.79 -8.73 2.03
C TYR A 18 0.21 -9.81 2.45
N ARG A 19 1.09 -10.24 1.55
CA ARG A 19 2.18 -11.17 1.89
C ARG A 19 3.15 -10.57 2.92
N ASN A 20 3.43 -9.28 2.85
CA ASN A 20 4.26 -8.63 3.87
C ASN A 20 3.54 -8.61 5.24
N ILE A 21 2.24 -8.32 5.28
CA ILE A 21 1.42 -8.43 6.51
C ILE A 21 1.51 -9.85 7.11
N GLN A 22 1.44 -10.88 6.26
CA GLN A 22 1.59 -12.27 6.69
C GLN A 22 2.99 -12.56 7.24
N GLN A 23 4.05 -12.08 6.58
CA GLN A 23 5.44 -12.25 7.03
C GLN A 23 5.73 -11.55 8.36
N LEU A 24 5.03 -10.46 8.65
CA LEU A 24 5.10 -9.75 9.92
C LEU A 24 4.32 -10.45 11.05
N GLY A 25 3.60 -11.54 10.77
CA GLY A 25 2.76 -12.25 11.74
C GLY A 25 1.43 -11.55 12.03
N LEU A 26 1.09 -10.49 11.32
CA LEU A 26 -0.06 -9.61 11.60
C LEU A 26 -1.36 -10.06 10.91
N SER A 27 -1.45 -11.35 10.57
CA SER A 27 -2.64 -11.88 9.88
C SER A 27 -3.86 -11.92 10.80
N SER A 28 -3.64 -12.22 12.09
CA SER A 28 -4.69 -12.25 13.10
C SER A 28 -5.25 -10.85 13.34
N GLU A 29 -4.37 -9.85 13.48
CA GLU A 29 -4.71 -8.44 13.64
C GLU A 29 -5.47 -7.92 12.42
N TYR A 30 -5.05 -8.28 11.20
CA TYR A 30 -5.79 -7.93 9.98
C TYR A 30 -7.24 -8.47 9.97
N VAL A 31 -7.49 -9.64 10.58
CA VAL A 31 -8.84 -10.21 10.68
C VAL A 31 -9.63 -9.62 11.85
N ALA A 32 -8.99 -9.44 13.00
CA ALA A 32 -9.64 -9.07 14.25
C ALA A 32 -9.87 -7.56 14.42
N ASP A 33 -9.00 -6.73 13.85
CA ASP A 33 -9.00 -5.29 14.07
C ASP A 33 -9.38 -4.52 12.78
N ASP A 34 -10.49 -3.77 12.87
CA ASP A 34 -11.04 -3.02 11.74
C ASP A 34 -10.18 -1.80 11.37
N GLU A 35 -9.58 -1.12 12.34
CA GLU A 35 -8.73 0.07 12.12
C GLU A 35 -7.44 -0.34 11.39
N PHE A 36 -6.80 -1.40 11.86
CA PHE A 36 -5.63 -2.00 11.23
C PHE A 36 -5.95 -2.44 9.80
N ARG A 37 -7.04 -3.21 9.62
CA ARG A 37 -7.46 -3.69 8.29
C ARG A 37 -7.76 -2.53 7.35
N ASN A 38 -8.46 -1.50 7.82
CA ASN A 38 -8.80 -0.34 7.00
C ASN A 38 -7.54 0.44 6.60
N THR A 39 -6.56 0.59 7.49
CA THR A 39 -5.28 1.23 7.15
C THR A 39 -4.52 0.46 6.07
N CYS A 40 -4.43 -0.87 6.21
CA CYS A 40 -3.82 -1.74 5.20
C CYS A 40 -4.53 -1.60 3.83
N ARG A 41 -5.86 -1.54 3.83
CA ARG A 41 -6.65 -1.36 2.60
C ARG A 41 -6.48 0.03 1.99
N LYS A 42 -6.31 1.08 2.80
CA LYS A 42 -5.99 2.43 2.32
C LYS A 42 -4.61 2.48 1.66
N LEU A 43 -3.59 1.82 2.23
CA LEU A 43 -2.29 1.65 1.56
C LEU A 43 -2.43 0.93 0.20
N MET A 44 -3.23 -0.14 0.15
CA MET A 44 -3.55 -0.83 -1.10
C MET A 44 -4.33 0.07 -2.09
N ALA A 45 -5.16 0.99 -1.61
CA ALA A 45 -5.94 1.88 -2.46
C ALA A 45 -5.10 3.01 -3.09
N LEU A 46 -3.89 3.30 -2.59
CA LEU A 46 -3.00 4.34 -3.16
C LEU A 46 -2.71 4.11 -4.65
N ALA A 47 -2.71 2.85 -5.11
CA ALA A 47 -2.52 2.52 -6.53
C ALA A 47 -3.68 2.98 -7.43
N LEU A 48 -4.82 3.36 -6.85
CA LEU A 48 -6.03 3.78 -7.55
C LEU A 48 -6.20 5.31 -7.53
N MET A 49 -5.20 6.05 -7.08
CA MET A 49 -5.24 7.51 -6.94
C MET A 49 -4.33 8.19 -7.97
N PRO A 50 -4.60 9.45 -8.35
CA PRO A 50 -3.67 10.23 -9.16
C PRO A 50 -2.26 10.19 -8.56
N VAL A 51 -1.25 9.89 -9.39
CA VAL A 51 0.16 9.76 -8.95
C VAL A 51 0.62 10.99 -8.18
N SER A 52 0.19 12.18 -8.57
CA SER A 52 0.51 13.45 -7.90
C SER A 52 0.00 13.55 -6.46
N LEU A 53 -0.99 12.75 -6.07
CA LEU A 53 -1.59 12.76 -4.72
C LEU A 53 -1.10 11.61 -3.85
N VAL A 54 -0.39 10.62 -4.41
CA VAL A 54 0.00 9.40 -3.69
C VAL A 54 0.86 9.69 -2.47
N LEU A 55 1.88 10.54 -2.61
CA LEU A 55 2.81 10.86 -1.52
C LEU A 55 2.08 11.59 -0.38
N GLN A 56 1.28 12.61 -0.71
CA GLN A 56 0.49 13.33 0.28
C GLN A 56 -0.48 12.39 1.01
N ALA A 57 -1.22 11.56 0.27
CA ALA A 57 -2.17 10.62 0.85
C ALA A 57 -1.49 9.55 1.73
N TYR A 58 -0.25 9.17 1.40
CA TYR A 58 0.54 8.27 2.23
C TYR A 58 0.94 8.93 3.56
N ASP A 59 1.46 10.16 3.51
CA ASP A 59 1.84 10.91 4.72
C ASP A 59 0.61 11.20 5.60
N ASP A 60 -0.49 11.69 5.01
CA ASP A 60 -1.75 11.93 5.73
C ASP A 60 -2.27 10.66 6.41
N LEU A 61 -2.19 9.51 5.73
CA LEU A 61 -2.61 8.24 6.31
C LEU A 61 -1.72 7.87 7.51
N ARG A 62 -0.40 7.95 7.35
CA ARG A 62 0.55 7.61 8.42
C ARG A 62 0.32 8.50 9.64
N ASP A 63 0.20 9.81 9.43
CA ASP A 63 0.07 10.79 10.50
C ASP A 63 -1.30 10.65 11.19
N SER A 64 -2.38 10.38 10.43
CA SER A 64 -3.71 10.13 11.02
C SER A 64 -3.75 8.92 11.96
N VAL A 65 -2.98 7.86 11.66
CA VAL A 65 -2.90 6.67 12.51
C VAL A 65 -2.04 6.92 13.75
N LEU A 66 -0.95 7.70 13.59
CA LEU A 66 -0.12 8.13 14.71
C LEU A 66 -0.93 8.97 15.71
N GLU A 67 -1.79 9.85 15.22
CA GLU A 67 -2.67 10.70 16.03
C GLU A 67 -3.83 9.92 16.67
N SER A 68 -4.39 8.91 15.99
CA SER A 68 -5.52 8.14 16.51
C SER A 68 -5.13 7.12 17.59
N SER A 69 -4.02 6.40 17.39
CA SER A 69 -3.63 5.30 18.27
C SER A 69 -2.14 4.97 18.16
N SER A 70 -1.38 5.29 19.21
CA SER A 70 0.04 4.90 19.29
C SER A 70 0.25 3.39 19.21
N THR A 71 -0.66 2.58 19.80
CA THR A 71 -0.56 1.12 19.77
C THR A 71 -0.77 0.58 18.36
N THR A 72 -1.78 1.07 17.65
CA THR A 72 -2.04 0.67 16.25
C THR A 72 -0.89 1.12 15.36
N PHE A 73 -0.37 2.33 15.58
CA PHE A 73 0.78 2.85 14.86
C PHE A 73 2.03 1.98 15.04
N ASP A 74 2.35 1.58 16.27
CA ASP A 74 3.51 0.73 16.56
C ASP A 74 3.42 -0.63 15.85
N LEU A 75 2.22 -1.22 15.78
CA LEU A 75 1.96 -2.45 15.03
C LEU A 75 2.13 -2.26 13.52
N LEU A 76 1.70 -1.13 12.97
CA LEU A 76 1.77 -0.83 11.53
C LEU A 76 3.13 -0.28 11.09
N LYS A 77 3.97 0.18 12.01
CA LYS A 77 5.27 0.80 11.71
C LYS A 77 6.17 -0.05 10.81
N PRO A 78 6.28 -1.39 10.98
CA PRO A 78 7.05 -2.23 10.06
C PRO A 78 6.45 -2.26 8.65
N LEU A 79 5.12 -2.24 8.54
CA LEU A 79 4.42 -2.22 7.24
C LEU A 79 4.60 -0.87 6.53
N PHE A 80 4.48 0.26 7.24
CA PHE A 80 4.80 1.58 6.69
C PHE A 80 6.26 1.66 6.22
N SER A 81 7.19 1.13 7.01
CA SER A 81 8.62 1.09 6.64
C SER A 81 8.86 0.23 5.39
N TYR A 82 8.21 -0.93 5.29
CA TYR A 82 8.24 -1.74 4.07
C TYR A 82 7.65 -0.98 2.87
N PHE A 83 6.49 -0.34 3.06
CA PHE A 83 5.79 0.35 1.99
C PHE A 83 6.63 1.50 1.43
N GLU A 84 7.15 2.36 2.30
CA GLU A 84 7.99 3.49 1.92
C GLU A 84 9.23 3.03 1.17
N ASN A 85 9.94 2.02 1.70
CA ASN A 85 11.16 1.54 1.08
C ASN A 85 10.90 0.91 -0.28
N GLN A 86 9.89 0.03 -0.39
CA GLN A 86 9.63 -0.68 -1.64
C GLN A 86 8.88 0.18 -2.65
N TRP A 87 7.74 0.73 -2.29
CA TRP A 87 6.79 1.34 -3.23
C TRP A 87 6.98 2.84 -3.43
N ILE A 88 7.68 3.54 -2.53
CA ILE A 88 7.97 4.98 -2.67
C ILE A 88 9.41 5.21 -3.14
N LYS A 89 10.39 4.54 -2.51
CA LYS A 89 11.82 4.79 -2.76
C LYS A 89 12.40 3.92 -3.88
N ASN A 90 12.14 2.61 -3.85
CA ASN A 90 12.82 1.66 -4.75
C ASN A 90 12.08 1.43 -6.07
N VAL A 91 10.75 1.50 -6.08
CA VAL A 91 9.92 1.34 -7.27
C VAL A 91 9.26 2.67 -7.63
N ASP A 92 9.39 3.08 -8.89
CA ASP A 92 8.68 4.25 -9.42
C ASP A 92 7.16 4.09 -9.24
N ILE A 93 6.51 5.10 -8.66
CA ILE A 93 5.06 5.14 -8.43
C ILE A 93 4.27 4.84 -9.70
N GLN A 94 4.74 5.31 -10.86
CA GLN A 94 4.08 5.06 -12.14
C GLN A 94 4.04 3.57 -12.53
N ARG A 95 4.93 2.74 -11.98
CA ARG A 95 5.01 1.31 -12.32
C ARG A 95 3.99 0.45 -11.59
N TRP A 96 3.54 0.84 -10.41
CA TRP A 96 2.58 0.07 -9.62
C TRP A 96 1.22 0.76 -9.49
N ASN A 97 1.16 2.06 -9.75
CA ASN A 97 -0.08 2.82 -9.82
C ASN A 97 -0.84 2.46 -11.10
N VAL A 98 -2.14 2.19 -10.95
CA VAL A 98 -3.04 1.79 -12.04
C VAL A 98 -4.17 2.81 -12.26
N TYR A 99 -4.03 4.01 -11.71
CA TYR A 99 -4.99 5.09 -11.90
C TYR A 99 -5.13 5.45 -13.39
N GLY A 100 -6.37 5.59 -13.85
CA GLY A 100 -6.67 5.91 -15.25
C GLY A 100 -6.46 4.76 -16.24
N LEU A 101 -5.96 3.59 -15.81
CA LEU A 101 -5.77 2.45 -16.70
C LEU A 101 -7.07 1.69 -16.95
N HIS A 102 -7.28 1.27 -18.20
CA HIS A 102 -8.45 0.51 -18.63
C HIS A 102 -8.41 -0.95 -18.12
N MET A 103 -7.24 -1.58 -18.16
CA MET A 103 -6.99 -2.88 -17.52
C MET A 103 -6.18 -2.68 -16.26
N ARG A 104 -6.74 -3.09 -15.11
CA ARG A 104 -6.13 -2.91 -13.77
C ARG A 104 -5.67 -4.23 -13.17
N THR A 105 -6.02 -5.34 -13.81
CA THR A 105 -5.67 -6.70 -13.45
C THR A 105 -5.12 -7.39 -14.69
N ASN A 106 -3.93 -7.96 -14.58
CA ASN A 106 -3.32 -8.84 -15.58
C ASN A 106 -3.52 -10.29 -15.18
#